data_AF-A0A2D7IH68-F1
#
_entry.id   AF-A0A2D7IH68-F1
#
_cell.length_a   1.000
_cell.length_b   1.000
_cell.length_c   1.000
_cell.angle_alpha   90.00
_cell.angle_beta   90.00
_cell.angle_gamma   90.00
#
_symmetry.space_group_name_H-M   'P 1'
#
loop_
_entity.id
_entity.type
_entity.pdbx_description
1 polymer ?
#
loop_
_entity_poly.entity_id
_entity_poly.type
_entity_poly.pdbx_seq_one_letter_code
_entity_poly.pdbx_strand_id
1 'polypeptide(L)'
;MKISYITFIFFFLITIKTIFHFQLVNTNKKIIKLEEIKAKKIEELELFNINWTFIKRPENLNKINEQNFNFKPIVIEDELKLKDF
;
A
#
# COMPACT_ATOMS: atom_id res chain seq x y z
N MET A 1 -40.11 -3.67 -47.00
CA MET A 1 -39.49 -2.90 -45.89
C MET A 1 -39.33 -3.64 -44.56
N LYS A 2 -39.92 -4.84 -44.32
CA LYS A 2 -39.80 -5.52 -43.00
C LYS A 2 -38.43 -6.14 -42.68
N ILE A 3 -37.71 -6.64 -43.70
CA ILE A 3 -36.40 -7.29 -43.52
C ILE A 3 -35.32 -6.31 -43.02
N SER A 4 -35.38 -5.05 -43.46
CA SER A 4 -34.44 -3.99 -43.04
C SER A 4 -34.52 -3.67 -41.54
N TYR A 5 -35.73 -3.74 -40.96
CA TYR A 5 -35.93 -3.49 -39.53
C TYR A 5 -35.35 -4.60 -38.65
N ILE A 6 -35.47 -5.86 -39.09
CA ILE A 6 -34.89 -7.02 -38.39
C ILE A 6 -33.37 -6.91 -38.38
N THR A 7 -32.75 -6.63 -39.54
CA THR A 7 -31.28 -6.45 -39.63
C THR A 7 -30.78 -5.29 -38.78
N PHE A 8 -31.55 -4.19 -38.69
CA PHE A 8 -31.22 -3.05 -37.84
C PHE A 8 -31.25 -3.41 -36.35
N ILE A 9 -32.27 -4.16 -35.89
CA ILE A 9 -32.35 -4.64 -34.50
C ILE A 9 -31.17 -5.56 -34.17
N PHE A 10 -30.83 -6.50 -35.06
CA PHE A 10 -29.69 -7.40 -34.85
C PHE A 10 -28.38 -6.63 -34.72
N PHE A 11 -28.15 -5.64 -35.59
CA PHE A 11 -26.97 -4.78 -35.51
C PHE A 11 -26.93 -4.00 -34.18
N PHE A 12 -28.07 -3.46 -33.74
CA PHE A 12 -28.16 -2.74 -32.48
C PHE A 12 -27.84 -3.64 -31.27
N LEU A 13 -28.36 -4.88 -31.25
CA LEU A 13 -28.06 -5.86 -30.20
C LEU A 13 -26.58 -6.24 -30.16
N ILE A 14 -25.94 -6.44 -31.31
CA ILE A 14 -24.50 -6.71 -31.40
C ILE A 14 -23.69 -5.53 -30.86
N THR A 15 -24.09 -4.30 -31.20
CA THR A 15 -23.42 -3.08 -30.75
C THR A 15 -23.51 -2.93 -29.23
N ILE A 16 -24.70 -3.12 -28.64
CA ILE A 16 -24.91 -3.09 -27.19
C ILE A 16 -24.03 -4.13 -26.51
N LYS A 17 -24.06 -5.38 -26.98
CA LYS A 17 -23.24 -6.47 -26.41
C LYS A 17 -21.75 -6.11 -26.41
N THR A 18 -21.28 -5.52 -27.49
CA THR A 18 -19.88 -5.12 -27.65
C THR A 18 -19.50 -4.00 -26.66
N ILE A 19 -20.37 -3.01 -26.47
CA ILE A 19 -20.17 -1.92 -25.50
C ILE A 19 -20.08 -2.47 -24.08
N PHE A 20 -21.01 -3.35 -23.68
CA PHE A 20 -20.98 -3.97 -22.35
C PHE A 20 -19.71 -4.81 -22.14
N HIS A 21 -19.30 -5.58 -23.14
CA HIS A 21 -18.07 -6.36 -23.07
C HIS A 21 -16.84 -5.46 -22.89
N PHE A 22 -16.77 -4.35 -23.62
CA PHE A 22 -15.67 -3.40 -23.49
C PHE A 22 -15.62 -2.75 -22.10
N GLN A 23 -16.78 -2.37 -21.55
CA GLN A 23 -16.89 -1.85 -20.19
C GLN A 23 -16.43 -2.86 -19.14
N LEU A 24 -16.80 -4.14 -19.30
CA LEU A 24 -16.37 -5.22 -18.41
C LEU A 24 -14.84 -5.37 -18.43
N VAL A 25 -14.24 -5.44 -19.62
CA VAL A 25 -12.78 -5.57 -19.78
C VAL A 25 -12.06 -4.39 -19.16
N ASN A 26 -12.54 -3.16 -19.37
CA ASN A 26 -11.94 -1.97 -18.75
C ASN A 26 -12.06 -1.97 -17.23
N THR A 27 -13.19 -2.45 -16.70
CA THR A 27 -13.39 -2.55 -15.25
C THR A 27 -12.44 -3.57 -14.64
N ASN A 28 -12.29 -4.74 -15.26
CA ASN A 28 -11.33 -5.76 -14.82
C ASN A 28 -9.89 -5.25 -14.84
N LYS A 29 -9.49 -4.52 -15.91
CA LYS A 29 -8.17 -3.88 -15.95
C LYS A 29 -7.95 -2.88 -14.82
N LYS A 30 -8.98 -2.10 -14.46
CA LYS A 30 -8.90 -1.17 -13.33
C LYS A 30 -8.74 -1.91 -12.00
N ILE A 31 -9.46 -3.01 -11.80
CA ILE A 31 -9.38 -3.84 -10.60
C ILE A 31 -7.96 -4.41 -10.45
N ILE A 32 -7.41 -5.01 -11.50
CA ILE A 32 -6.03 -5.56 -11.48
C ILE A 32 -5.02 -4.47 -11.12
N LYS A 33 -5.14 -3.28 -11.72
CA LYS A 33 -4.25 -2.16 -11.40
C LYS A 33 -4.37 -1.70 -9.93
N LEU A 34 -5.58 -1.71 -9.38
CA LEU A 34 -5.80 -1.36 -7.97
C LEU A 34 -5.21 -2.42 -7.04
N GLU A 35 -5.30 -3.70 -7.39
CA GLU A 35 -4.67 -4.79 -6.64
C GLU A 35 -3.14 -4.69 -6.65
N GLU A 36 -2.54 -4.37 -7.80
CA GLU A 36 -1.09 -4.11 -7.89
C GLU A 36 -0.66 -2.93 -7.01
N ILE A 37 -1.42 -1.82 -7.04
CA ILE A 37 -1.14 -0.65 -6.18
C ILE A 37 -1.26 -1.04 -4.70
N LYS A 38 -2.31 -1.79 -4.35
CA LYS A 38 -2.53 -2.26 -2.97
C LYS A 38 -1.37 -3.14 -2.50
N ALA A 39 -0.91 -4.09 -3.32
CA ALA A 39 0.22 -4.95 -2.98
C ALA A 39 1.49 -4.14 -2.72
N LYS A 40 1.81 -3.18 -3.61
CA LYS A 40 2.96 -2.28 -3.42
C LYS A 40 2.86 -1.46 -2.13
N LYS A 41 1.66 -0.96 -1.80
CA LYS A 41 1.44 -0.19 -0.57
C LYS A 41 1.57 -1.04 0.69
N ILE A 42 1.17 -2.31 0.64
CA ILE A 42 1.38 -3.26 1.73
C ILE A 42 2.88 -3.52 1.92
N GLU A 43 3.62 -3.77 0.84
CA GLU A 43 5.07 -3.95 0.88
C GLU A 43 5.78 -2.71 1.46
N GLU A 44 5.39 -1.50 1.03
CA GLU A 44 5.90 -0.25 1.61
C GLU A 44 5.61 -0.14 3.12
N LEU A 45 4.41 -0.52 3.57
CA LEU A 45 4.03 -0.51 4.98
C LEU A 45 4.80 -1.56 5.78
N GLU A 46 5.03 -2.75 5.23
CA GLU A 46 5.83 -3.80 5.86
C GLU A 46 7.29 -3.35 6.01
N LEU A 47 7.89 -2.78 4.95
CA LEU A 47 9.23 -2.20 5.01
C LEU A 47 9.31 -1.06 6.03
N PHE A 48 8.30 -0.19 6.09
CA PHE A 48 8.21 0.86 7.09
C PHE A 48 8.13 0.29 8.52
N ASN A 49 7.32 -0.75 8.74
CA ASN A 49 7.21 -1.42 10.04
C ASN A 49 8.51 -2.12 10.44
N ILE A 50 9.20 -2.75 9.50
CA ILE A 50 10.52 -3.36 9.72
C ILE A 50 11.53 -2.28 10.09
N ASN A 51 11.59 -1.18 9.34
CA ASN A 51 12.46 -0.05 9.63
C ASN A 51 12.14 0.58 10.99
N TRP A 52 10.87 0.76 11.34
CA TRP A 52 10.47 1.25 12.65
C TRP A 52 10.83 0.31 13.78
N THR A 53 10.68 -1.00 13.57
CA THR A 53 11.08 -2.02 14.54
C THR A 53 12.60 -2.03 14.72
N PHE A 54 13.35 -1.87 13.62
CA PHE A 54 14.80 -1.73 13.65
C PHE A 54 15.21 -0.46 14.42
N ILE A 55 14.56 0.68 14.14
CA ILE A 55 14.80 1.93 14.85
C ILE A 55 14.48 1.78 16.33
N LYS A 56 13.36 1.15 16.73
CA LYS A 56 12.95 1.04 18.14
C LYS A 56 13.86 0.17 19.02
N ARG A 57 14.73 -0.67 18.45
CA ARG A 57 15.64 -1.48 19.27
C ARG A 57 16.59 -0.53 20.03
N PRO A 58 16.72 -0.66 21.36
CA PRO A 58 17.54 0.24 22.17
C PRO A 58 18.97 0.36 21.63
N GLU A 59 19.56 -0.75 21.19
CA GLU A 59 20.93 -0.78 20.64
C GLU A 59 21.07 0.08 19.37
N ASN A 60 20.06 0.06 18.50
CA ASN A 60 20.05 0.82 17.25
C ASN A 60 19.76 2.29 17.50
N LEU A 61 18.88 2.62 18.45
CA LEU A 61 18.67 4.00 18.92
C LEU A 61 19.96 4.59 19.47
N ASN A 62 20.68 3.83 20.30
CA ASN A 62 21.95 4.25 20.88
C ASN A 62 22.97 4.56 19.78
N LYS A 63 23.09 3.67 18.79
CA LYS A 63 23.99 3.86 17.64
C LYS A 63 23.62 5.09 16.80
N ILE A 64 22.33 5.31 16.54
CA ILE A 64 21.85 6.48 15.77
C ILE A 64 22.09 7.78 16.56
N ASN A 65 21.85 7.76 17.87
CA ASN A 65 22.06 8.92 18.76
C ASN A 65 23.54 9.29 18.89
N GLU A 66 24.42 8.29 19.03
CA GLU A 66 25.87 8.51 19.03
C GLU A 66 26.35 9.05 17.68
N GLN A 67 25.86 8.53 16.56
CA GLN A 67 26.28 8.94 15.21
C GLN A 67 25.81 10.34 14.80
N ASN A 68 24.57 10.72 15.12
CA ASN A 68 23.96 11.95 14.61
C ASN A 68 23.92 13.09 15.62
N PHE A 69 23.88 12.77 16.91
CA PHE A 69 23.60 13.76 17.96
C PHE A 69 24.67 13.77 19.07
N ASN A 70 25.64 12.85 19.03
CA ASN A 70 26.70 12.70 20.05
C ASN A 70 26.12 12.58 21.49
N PHE A 71 24.90 12.06 21.59
CA PHE A 71 24.20 11.88 22.86
C PHE A 71 24.38 10.44 23.34
N LYS A 72 24.88 10.27 24.57
CA LYS A 72 24.71 9.00 25.28
C LYS A 72 23.28 8.95 25.82
N PRO A 73 22.54 7.86 25.61
CA PRO A 73 21.23 7.69 26.21
C PRO A 73 21.38 7.70 27.73
N ILE A 74 20.58 8.51 28.40
CA ILE A 74 20.47 8.49 29.86
C ILE A 74 19.79 7.16 30.22
N VAL A 75 20.57 6.21 30.73
CA VAL A 75 20.02 5.02 31.39
C VAL A 75 19.47 5.52 32.72
N ILE A 76 18.16 5.32 32.96
CA ILE A 76 17.47 5.83 34.15
C ILE A 76 18.13 5.33 35.46
N GLU A 77 18.88 4.23 35.41
CA GLU A 77 19.70 3.72 36.52
C GLU A 77 20.83 4.67 36.96
N ASP A 78 21.34 5.54 36.07
CA ASP A 78 22.39 6.52 36.41
C ASP A 78 21.84 7.78 37.10
N GLU A 79 20.57 8.14 36.85
CA GLU A 79 19.90 9.26 37.53
C GLU A 79 19.24 8.84 38.85
N LEU A 80 18.77 7.59 38.94
CA LEU A 80 18.30 7.00 40.20
C LEU A 80 19.51 6.51 41.02
N LYS A 81 20.21 7.45 41.67
CA LYS A 81 20.95 7.15 42.91
C LYS A 81 19.98 6.69 44.00
N LEU A 82 19.35 5.53 43.83
CA LEU A 82 18.65 4.76 44.86
C LEU A 82 19.66 3.96 45.69
N LYS A 83 20.74 4.62 46.15
CA LYS A 83 21.72 3.99 47.04
C LYS A 83 21.53 4.38 48.50
N ASP A 84 20.56 5.25 48.82
CA ASP A 84 20.26 5.66 50.20
C ASP A 84 18.74 5.87 50.42
N PHE A 85 17.93 4.83 50.20
CA PHE A 85 16.59 4.70 50.80
C PHE A 85 16.40 3.31 51.40
#